data_AF-A0AAP9HB97-F1
#
_entry.id   AF-A0AAP9HB97-F1
#
_cell.length_a   1.000
_cell.length_b   1.000
_cell.length_c   1.000
_cell.angle_alpha   90.00
_cell.angle_beta   90.00
_cell.angle_gamma   90.00
#
_symmetry.space_group_name_H-M   'P 1'
#
loop_
_entity.id
_entity.type
_entity.pdbx_description
1 polymer ?
#
loop_
_entity_poly.entity_id
_entity_poly.type
_entity_poly.pdbx_seq_one_letter_code
_entity_poly.pdbx_strand_id
1 'polypeptide(L)'
;MYSNLFLILSPVKLPEANLKAISKGSYNIEELEENFEYVKKEYRGYVKSFKKTIIIYVVSIAIMLGLTVYSNPKLDIGVFLFLVLIFLIVFLLMFPIIYVQKVNKIRKTFLIAVKNGYPQLYDTYQKELYQYID
;
A
#
# COMPACT_ATOMS: atom_id res chain seq x y z
N MET A 1 -3.99 -0.48 24.67
CA MET A 1 -4.87 -1.07 23.62
C MET A 1 -4.78 -0.33 22.27
N TYR A 2 -3.61 0.21 21.89
CA TYR A 2 -3.38 0.94 20.62
C TYR A 2 -2.48 0.18 19.61
N SER A 3 -2.13 -1.08 19.90
CA SER A 3 -1.12 -1.83 19.13
C SER A 3 -1.55 -2.14 17.68
N ASN A 4 -2.85 -2.25 17.41
CA ASN A 4 -3.36 -2.66 16.10
C ASN A 4 -3.46 -1.51 15.08
N LEU A 5 -3.44 -0.25 15.51
CA LEU A 5 -3.45 0.90 14.59
C LEU A 5 -2.06 1.20 14.01
N PHE A 6 -0.99 0.91 14.77
CA PHE A 6 0.39 1.10 14.32
C PHE A 6 0.83 0.08 13.25
N LEU A 7 0.20 -1.10 13.22
CA LEU A 7 0.44 -2.15 12.24
C LEU A 7 -0.07 -1.84 10.82
N ILE A 8 -1.03 -0.92 10.67
CA ILE A 8 -1.60 -0.56 9.36
C ILE A 8 -0.69 0.45 8.62
N LEU A 9 0.12 1.20 9.37
CA LEU A 9 0.95 2.28 8.83
C LEU A 9 2.45 2.02 8.88
N SER A 10 2.95 1.05 9.65
CA SER A 10 4.37 0.75 9.65
C SER A 10 4.81 0.22 8.28
N PRO A 11 5.70 0.91 7.54
CA PRO A 11 6.32 0.34 6.37
C PRO A 11 7.23 -0.78 6.87
N VAL A 12 6.78 -2.03 6.77
CA VAL A 12 7.63 -3.19 7.02
C VAL A 12 8.72 -3.15 5.96
N LYS A 13 9.85 -2.55 6.33
CA LYS A 13 11.09 -2.62 5.55
C LYS A 13 11.65 -4.01 5.83
N LEU A 14 12.01 -4.75 4.78
CA LEU A 14 13.03 -5.79 4.94
C LEU A 14 14.16 -5.20 5.79
N PRO A 15 14.68 -5.92 6.80
CA PRO A 15 15.79 -5.43 7.59
C PRO A 15 16.89 -4.95 6.65
N GLU A 16 17.42 -3.73 6.87
CA GLU A 16 18.43 -3.16 5.97
C GLU A 16 19.65 -4.09 5.84
N ALA A 17 19.91 -4.89 6.88
CA ALA A 17 20.88 -5.97 6.87
C ALA A 17 20.60 -7.02 5.77
N ASN A 18 19.36 -7.49 5.65
CA ASN A 18 18.96 -8.48 4.65
C ASN A 18 19.05 -7.89 3.24
N LEU A 19 18.57 -6.65 3.03
CA LEU A 19 18.71 -5.97 1.74
C LEU A 19 20.17 -5.81 1.32
N LYS A 20 21.05 -5.48 2.27
CA LYS A 20 22.48 -5.33 2.03
C LYS A 20 23.16 -6.68 1.72
N ALA A 21 22.74 -7.76 2.39
CA ALA A 21 23.24 -9.10 2.13
C ALA A 21 22.74 -9.65 0.78
N ILE A 22 21.48 -9.41 0.42
CA ILE A 22 20.93 -9.73 -0.92
C ILE A 22 21.71 -8.96 -1.98
N SER A 23 21.92 -7.66 -1.80
CA SER A 23 22.67 -6.84 -2.77
C SER A 23 24.15 -7.25 -2.93
N LYS A 24 24.70 -8.02 -1.98
CA LYS A 24 26.07 -8.56 -2.04
C LYS A 24 26.13 -9.98 -2.58
N GLY A 25 25.00 -10.59 -2.92
CA GLY A 25 24.94 -11.99 -3.36
C GLY A 25 25.28 -12.98 -2.23
N SER A 26 25.10 -12.59 -0.97
CA SER A 26 25.55 -13.38 0.20
C SER A 26 24.58 -14.48 0.64
N TYR A 27 23.39 -14.53 0.05
CA TYR A 27 22.37 -15.55 0.31
C TYR A 27 22.47 -16.72 -0.68
N ASN A 28 22.07 -17.90 -0.24
CA ASN A 28 21.76 -19.00 -1.14
C ASN A 28 20.41 -18.75 -1.84
N ILE A 29 20.16 -19.46 -2.95
CA ILE A 29 18.90 -19.32 -3.71
C ILE A 29 17.68 -19.63 -2.83
N GLU A 30 17.74 -20.66 -1.99
CA GLU A 30 16.67 -21.01 -1.04
C GLU A 30 16.38 -19.88 -0.03
N GLU A 31 17.43 -19.27 0.54
CA GLU A 31 17.27 -18.17 1.49
C GLU A 31 16.74 -16.89 0.79
N LEU A 32 17.11 -16.68 -0.47
CA LEU A 32 16.57 -15.59 -1.29
C LEU A 32 15.09 -15.81 -1.60
N GLU A 33 14.69 -17.06 -1.90
CA GLU A 33 13.31 -17.48 -2.13
C GLU A 33 12.43 -17.23 -0.89
N GLU A 34 12.93 -17.56 0.30
CA GLU A 34 12.23 -17.32 1.57
C GLU A 34 12.02 -15.82 1.82
N ASN A 35 13.06 -15.01 1.58
CA ASN A 35 12.94 -13.55 1.63
C ASN A 35 11.95 -13.02 0.58
N PHE A 36 11.90 -13.64 -0.59
CA PHE A 36 10.98 -13.26 -1.65
C PHE A 36 9.51 -13.59 -1.32
N GLU A 37 9.25 -14.78 -0.77
CA GLU A 37 7.92 -15.16 -0.25
C GLU A 37 7.48 -14.25 0.90
N TYR A 38 8.39 -13.87 1.79
CA TYR A 38 8.12 -12.87 2.82
C TYR A 38 7.66 -11.54 2.20
N VAL A 39 8.38 -11.05 1.18
CA VAL A 39 8.00 -9.82 0.46
C VAL A 39 6.63 -9.96 -0.20
N LYS A 40 6.34 -11.07 -0.87
CA LYS A 40 5.02 -11.34 -1.49
C LYS A 40 3.90 -11.33 -0.45
N LYS A 41 4.11 -11.97 0.69
CA LYS A 41 3.13 -12.04 1.79
C LYS A 41 2.87 -10.67 2.41
N GLU A 42 3.91 -9.91 2.70
CA GLU A 42 3.80 -8.54 3.23
C GLU A 42 3.10 -7.61 2.23
N TYR A 43 3.46 -7.73 0.95
CA TYR A 43 2.81 -6.99 -0.12
C TYR A 43 1.30 -7.29 -0.18
N ARG A 44 0.90 -8.56 -0.13
CA ARG A 44 -0.51 -8.97 -0.07
C ARG A 44 -1.21 -8.43 1.17
N GLY A 45 -0.54 -8.50 2.33
CA GLY A 45 -1.02 -7.95 3.59
C GLY A 45 -1.29 -6.45 3.49
N TYR A 46 -0.36 -5.71 2.87
CA TYR A 46 -0.49 -4.28 2.64
C TYR A 46 -1.67 -3.96 1.72
N VAL A 47 -1.80 -4.61 0.55
CA VAL A 47 -2.92 -4.38 -0.37
C VAL A 47 -4.26 -4.68 0.32
N LYS A 48 -4.35 -5.76 1.09
CA LYS A 48 -5.57 -6.13 1.83
C LYS A 48 -5.91 -5.11 2.92
N SER A 49 -4.92 -4.67 3.69
CA SER A 49 -5.10 -3.64 4.72
C SER A 49 -5.48 -2.30 4.10
N PHE A 50 -4.86 -1.94 2.98
CA PHE A 50 -5.18 -0.74 2.24
C PHE A 50 -6.63 -0.74 1.72
N LYS A 51 -7.08 -1.85 1.10
CA LYS A 51 -8.48 -2.02 0.71
C LYS A 51 -9.44 -1.87 1.89
N LYS A 52 -9.09 -2.43 3.06
CA LYS A 52 -9.89 -2.23 4.29
C LYS A 52 -9.93 -0.77 4.73
N THR A 53 -8.80 -0.06 4.70
CA THR A 53 -8.72 1.37 5.04
C THR A 53 -9.59 2.22 4.13
N ILE A 54 -9.65 1.93 2.81
CA ILE A 54 -10.59 2.57 1.87
C ILE A 54 -12.01 2.43 2.38
N ILE A 55 -12.43 1.20 2.66
CA ILE A 55 -13.81 0.88 3.00
C ILE A 55 -14.19 1.62 4.28
N ILE A 56 -13.36 1.56 5.31
CA ILE A 56 -13.59 2.27 6.57
C ILE A 56 -13.71 3.78 6.33
N TYR A 57 -12.82 4.34 5.52
CA TYR A 57 -12.82 5.77 5.21
C TYR A 57 -14.11 6.19 4.47
N VAL A 58 -14.49 5.46 3.41
CA VAL A 58 -15.73 5.72 2.66
C VAL A 58 -16.96 5.61 3.55
N VAL A 59 -17.03 4.59 4.41
CA VAL A 59 -18.14 4.43 5.37
C VAL A 59 -18.19 5.61 6.35
N SER A 60 -17.05 6.05 6.88
CA SER A 60 -17.01 7.18 7.82
C SER A 60 -17.49 8.49 7.17
N ILE A 61 -17.15 8.71 5.90
CA ILE A 61 -17.60 9.86 5.13
C ILE A 61 -19.10 9.76 4.85
N ALA A 62 -19.60 8.59 4.45
CA ALA A 62 -21.03 8.39 4.22
C ALA A 62 -21.86 8.70 5.48
N ILE A 63 -21.39 8.27 6.65
CA ILE A 63 -22.04 8.59 7.94
C ILE A 63 -22.01 10.10 8.21
N MET A 64 -20.85 10.76 8.05
CA MET A 64 -20.76 12.22 8.25
C MET A 64 -21.67 13.00 7.30
N LEU A 65 -21.75 12.59 6.03
CA LEU A 65 -22.64 13.18 5.04
C LEU A 65 -24.12 12.99 5.43
N GLY A 66 -24.50 11.78 5.85
CA GLY A 66 -25.87 11.50 6.32
C GLY A 66 -26.26 12.33 7.53
N LEU A 67 -25.36 12.49 8.50
CA LEU A 67 -25.57 13.36 9.67
C LEU A 67 -25.70 14.83 9.28
N THR A 68 -24.89 15.30 8.33
CA THR A 68 -24.93 16.69 7.86
C THR A 68 -26.28 17.05 7.24
N VAL A 69 -26.84 16.14 6.43
CA VAL A 69 -28.17 16.28 5.82
C VAL A 69 -29.26 16.20 6.90
N TYR A 70 -29.16 15.24 7.83
CA TYR A 70 -30.13 15.08 8.91
C TYR A 70 -30.20 16.30 9.84
N SER A 71 -29.05 16.88 10.21
CA SER A 71 -28.98 18.01 11.14
C SER A 71 -29.29 19.36 10.50
N ASN A 72 -29.26 19.48 9.18
CA ASN A 72 -29.51 20.74 8.47
C ASN A 72 -30.64 20.60 7.44
N PRO A 73 -31.92 20.71 7.85
CA PRO A 73 -33.05 20.59 6.93
C PRO A 73 -33.16 21.73 5.90
N LYS A 74 -32.41 22.83 6.09
CA LYS A 74 -32.31 23.96 5.15
C LYS A 74 -31.02 23.94 4.33
N LEU A 75 -30.28 22.83 4.36
CA LEU A 75 -29.02 22.70 3.63
C LEU A 75 -29.27 22.90 2.12
N ASP A 76 -28.52 23.80 1.50
CA ASP A 76 -28.52 23.92 0.06
C ASP A 76 -27.87 22.66 -0.54
N ILE A 77 -28.70 21.86 -1.22
CA ILE A 77 -28.29 20.61 -1.84
C ILE A 77 -27.20 20.85 -2.90
N GLY A 78 -27.22 22.00 -3.60
CA GLY A 78 -26.22 22.34 -4.59
C GLY A 78 -24.83 22.54 -3.98
N VAL A 79 -24.76 23.32 -2.88
CA VAL A 79 -23.50 23.54 -2.15
C VAL A 79 -22.98 22.24 -1.53
N PHE A 80 -23.88 21.40 -1.01
CA PHE A 80 -23.52 20.10 -0.46
C PHE A 80 -22.94 19.15 -1.51
N LEU A 81 -23.59 19.02 -2.66
CA LEU A 81 -23.09 18.18 -3.76
C LEU A 81 -21.75 18.69 -4.30
N PHE A 82 -21.56 20.01 -4.35
CA PHE A 82 -20.28 20.61 -4.74
C PHE A 82 -19.14 20.24 -3.78
N LEU A 83 -19.37 20.27 -2.47
CA LEU A 83 -18.38 19.84 -1.47
C LEU A 83 -18.07 18.34 -1.57
N VAL A 84 -19.09 17.51 -1.78
CA VAL A 84 -18.92 16.06 -2.01
C VAL A 84 -18.09 15.80 -3.26
N LEU A 85 -18.32 16.55 -4.34
CA LEU A 85 -17.58 16.43 -5.59
C LEU A 85 -16.09 16.77 -5.40
N ILE A 86 -15.79 17.90 -4.74
CA ILE A 86 -14.41 18.28 -4.42
C ILE A 86 -13.74 17.19 -3.60
N PHE A 87 -14.43 16.68 -2.58
CA PHE A 87 -13.92 15.62 -1.73
C PHE A 87 -13.58 14.36 -2.54
N LEU A 88 -14.47 13.92 -3.43
CA LEU A 88 -14.24 12.77 -4.30
C LEU A 88 -13.03 12.98 -5.22
N ILE A 89 -12.87 14.17 -5.79
CA ILE A 89 -11.73 14.50 -6.65
C ILE A 89 -10.43 14.42 -5.85
N VAL A 90 -10.36 15.07 -4.69
CA VAL A 90 -9.16 15.04 -3.83
C VAL A 90 -8.85 13.62 -3.38
N PHE A 91 -9.88 12.85 -3.02
CA PHE A 91 -9.73 11.45 -2.64
C PHE A 91 -9.15 10.63 -3.80
N LEU A 92 -9.74 10.71 -5.00
CA LEU A 92 -9.27 10.00 -6.18
C LEU A 92 -7.84 10.39 -6.59
N LEU A 93 -7.38 11.61 -6.30
CA LEU A 93 -6.01 12.05 -6.58
C LEU A 93 -5.01 11.57 -5.51
N MET A 94 -5.31 11.74 -4.23
CA MET A 94 -4.37 11.42 -3.14
C MET A 94 -4.21 9.91 -2.93
N PHE A 95 -5.27 9.17 -3.15
CA PHE A 95 -5.34 7.76 -2.77
C PHE A 95 -4.43 6.84 -3.60
N PRO A 96 -4.40 6.95 -4.94
CA PRO A 96 -3.45 6.22 -5.78
C PRO A 96 -2.01 6.65 -5.50
N ILE A 97 -1.76 7.93 -5.19
CA ILE A 97 -0.41 8.42 -4.90
C ILE A 97 0.14 7.76 -3.64
N ILE A 98 -0.63 7.69 -2.57
CA ILE A 98 -0.23 7.02 -1.32
C ILE A 98 0.02 5.52 -1.56
N TYR A 99 -0.87 4.88 -2.32
CA TYR A 99 -0.72 3.48 -2.70
C TYR A 99 0.59 3.25 -3.46
N VAL A 100 0.73 3.93 -4.62
CA VAL A 100 1.85 3.78 -5.54
C VAL A 100 3.17 4.10 -4.85
N GLN A 101 3.25 5.17 -4.06
CA GLN A 101 4.48 5.56 -3.39
C GLN A 101 4.97 4.49 -2.40
N LYS A 102 4.08 3.95 -1.56
CA LYS A 102 4.48 3.00 -0.51
C LYS A 102 4.78 1.63 -1.10
N VAL A 103 3.92 1.19 -2.02
CA VAL A 103 4.02 -0.08 -2.74
C VAL A 103 5.25 -0.13 -3.63
N ASN A 104 5.44 0.87 -4.49
CA ASN A 104 6.60 0.90 -5.38
C ASN A 104 7.90 1.05 -4.59
N LYS A 105 7.89 1.69 -3.42
CA LYS A 105 9.11 1.81 -2.62
C LYS A 105 9.61 0.45 -2.13
N ILE A 106 8.73 -0.40 -1.58
CA ILE A 106 9.11 -1.75 -1.13
C ILE A 106 9.61 -2.58 -2.32
N ARG A 107 8.80 -2.61 -3.39
CA ARG A 107 9.12 -3.37 -4.61
C ARG A 107 10.44 -2.94 -5.23
N LYS A 108 10.64 -1.64 -5.42
CA LYS A 108 11.85 -1.06 -6.03
C LYS A 108 13.08 -1.32 -5.18
N THR A 109 12.97 -1.22 -3.86
CA THR A 109 14.12 -1.44 -2.95
C THR A 109 14.58 -2.90 -2.99
N PHE A 110 13.64 -3.85 -2.96
CA PHE A 110 13.94 -5.27 -3.08
C PHE A 110 14.52 -5.61 -4.46
N LEU A 111 13.87 -5.16 -5.54
CA LEU A 111 14.33 -5.42 -6.91
C LEU A 111 15.71 -4.83 -7.20
N ILE A 112 16.06 -3.66 -6.62
CA ILE A 112 17.42 -3.10 -6.73
C ILE A 112 18.44 -4.01 -6.04
N ALA A 113 18.12 -4.52 -4.83
CA ALA A 113 19.01 -5.44 -4.14
C ALA A 113 19.21 -6.74 -4.93
N VAL A 114 18.12 -7.31 -5.47
CA VAL A 114 18.19 -8.51 -6.32
C VAL A 114 18.99 -8.25 -7.60
N LYS A 115 18.79 -7.10 -8.26
CA LYS A 115 19.55 -6.74 -9.47
C LYS A 115 21.05 -6.74 -9.24
N ASN A 116 21.49 -6.30 -8.06
CA ASN A 116 22.90 -6.19 -7.71
C ASN A 116 23.53 -7.55 -7.34
N GLY A 117 22.82 -8.40 -6.60
CA GLY A 117 23.36 -9.70 -6.14
C GLY A 117 23.05 -10.89 -7.04
N TYR A 118 21.89 -10.85 -7.72
CA TYR A 118 21.34 -11.96 -8.51
C TYR A 118 20.67 -11.42 -9.79
N PRO A 119 21.42 -10.79 -10.70
CA PRO A 119 20.87 -10.19 -11.91
C PRO A 119 20.06 -11.19 -12.77
N GLN A 120 20.43 -12.47 -12.75
CA GLN A 120 19.74 -13.55 -13.45
C GLN A 120 18.31 -13.84 -12.93
N LEU A 121 18.00 -13.47 -11.69
CA LEU A 121 16.66 -13.66 -11.09
C LEU A 121 15.81 -12.39 -11.14
N TYR A 122 16.40 -11.26 -11.52
CA TYR A 122 15.73 -9.97 -11.52
C TYR A 122 14.46 -9.96 -12.38
N ASP A 123 14.53 -10.43 -13.63
CA ASP A 123 13.39 -10.40 -14.55
C ASP A 123 12.26 -11.32 -14.10
N THR A 124 12.60 -12.49 -13.55
CA THR A 124 11.65 -13.45 -12.98
C THR A 124 10.92 -12.84 -11.79
N TYR A 125 11.66 -12.32 -10.80
CA TYR A 125 11.07 -11.73 -9.60
C TYR A 125 10.31 -10.44 -9.91
N GLN A 126 10.76 -9.65 -10.89
CA GLN A 126 10.00 -8.50 -11.37
C GLN A 126 8.67 -8.97 -11.95
N LYS A 127 8.67 -9.95 -12.86
CA LYS A 127 7.46 -10.45 -13.49
C LYS A 127 6.48 -11.03 -12.47
N GLU A 128 6.96 -11.85 -11.54
CA GLU A 128 6.13 -12.39 -10.46
C GLU A 128 5.55 -11.31 -9.57
N LEU A 129 6.36 -10.33 -9.15
CA LEU A 129 5.86 -9.20 -8.36
C LEU A 129 4.84 -8.37 -9.12
N TYR A 130 4.91 -8.26 -10.45
CA TYR A 130 3.90 -7.55 -11.24
C TYR A 130 2.62 -8.37 -11.43
N GLN A 131 2.74 -9.67 -11.72
CA GLN A 131 1.59 -10.57 -11.89
C GLN A 131 0.82 -10.81 -10.58
N TYR A 132 1.46 -10.67 -9.43
CA TYR A 132 0.80 -10.81 -8.13
C TYR A 132 -0.06 -9.60 -7.70
N ILE A 133 -0.04 -8.51 -8.48
CA ILE A 133 -0.68 -7.23 -8.14
C ILE A 133 -2.03 -7.04 -8.85
N ASP A 134 -2.16 -7.57 -10.07
CA ASP A 134 -3.38 -7.56 -10.88
C ASP A 134 -4.34 -8.69 -10.46
#